data_AF-A0A927GY90-F1
#
_entry.id   AF-A0A927GY90-F1
#
_cell.length_a   1.000
_cell.length_b   1.000
_cell.length_c   1.000
_cell.angle_alpha   90.00
_cell.angle_beta   90.00
_cell.angle_gamma   90.00
#
_symmetry.space_group_name_H-M   'P 1'
#
loop_
_entity.id
_entity.type
_entity.pdbx_description
1 polymer ?
#
loop_
_entity_poly.entity_id
_entity_poly.type
_entity_poly.pdbx_seq_one_letter_code
_entity_poly.pdbx_strand_id
1 'polypeptide(L)'
;MPYVLKHAGSSELFACRLVNRYELDYFGVKDWADESAAREEKDAFLAGRGVPDAPDWVIAELEEMKLKMCNVKLRNDPSNRVYVGGDGTIRVEKR
;
A
#
# COMPACT_ATOMS: atom_id res chain seq x y z
N MET A 1 7.78 8.94 8.65
CA MET A 1 6.50 8.89 7.92
C MET A 1 6.71 8.01 6.71
N PRO A 2 6.04 6.86 6.58
CA PRO A 2 6.21 5.97 5.43
C PRO A 2 5.58 6.53 4.15
N TYR A 3 6.09 6.04 3.02
CA TYR A 3 5.57 6.30 1.67
C TYR A 3 4.88 5.05 1.15
N VAL A 4 3.69 5.18 0.58
CA VAL A 4 2.89 4.07 0.06
C VAL A 4 2.53 4.29 -1.40
N LEU A 5 2.11 3.22 -2.08
CA LEU A 5 1.44 3.34 -3.38
C LEU A 5 -0.05 3.58 -3.17
N LYS A 6 -0.54 4.68 -3.73
CA LYS A 6 -1.95 5.05 -3.75
C LYS A 6 -2.44 5.19 -5.18
N HIS A 7 -3.53 4.53 -5.52
CA HIS A 7 -4.16 4.66 -6.83
C HIS A 7 -4.84 6.03 -6.97
N ALA A 8 -4.51 6.77 -8.03
CA ALA A 8 -4.92 8.15 -8.23
C ALA A 8 -6.45 8.31 -8.38
N GLY A 9 -7.11 7.36 -9.06
CA GLY A 9 -8.55 7.43 -9.33
C GLY A 9 -9.46 6.93 -8.20
N SER A 10 -9.03 5.88 -7.49
CA SER A 10 -9.88 5.21 -6.47
C SER A 10 -9.45 5.52 -5.03
N SER A 11 -8.27 6.11 -4.84
CA SER A 11 -7.63 6.23 -3.53
C SER A 11 -7.33 4.90 -2.83
N GLU A 12 -7.31 3.79 -3.57
CA GLU A 12 -6.89 2.47 -3.09
C GLU A 12 -5.40 2.49 -2.69
N LEU A 13 -5.03 1.78 -1.63
CA LEU A 13 -3.63 1.54 -1.31
C LEU A 13 -3.19 0.17 -1.81
N PHE A 14 -1.98 0.09 -2.37
CA PHE A 14 -1.49 -1.15 -2.95
C PHE A 14 -1.16 -2.15 -1.84
N ALA A 15 -1.97 -3.20 -1.71
CA ALA A 15 -1.75 -4.27 -0.76
C ALA A 15 -1.16 -5.51 -1.43
N CYS A 16 -0.20 -6.15 -0.79
CA CYS A 16 0.41 -7.38 -1.29
C CYS A 16 0.97 -8.23 -0.13
N ARG A 17 1.48 -9.42 -0.47
CA ARG A 17 2.25 -10.22 0.48
C ARG A 17 3.61 -9.57 0.71
N LEU A 18 3.95 -9.41 1.99
CA LEU A 18 5.15 -8.78 2.52
C LEU A 18 5.72 -9.67 3.61
N VAL A 19 7.01 -9.53 3.89
CA VAL A 19 7.69 -10.21 5.00
C VAL A 19 7.98 -9.15 6.06
N ASN A 20 7.59 -9.42 7.32
CA ASN A 20 7.91 -8.51 8.42
C ASN A 20 9.31 -8.78 9.00
N ARG A 21 9.74 -7.97 9.98
CA ARG A 21 11.04 -8.12 10.66
C ARG A 21 11.29 -9.45 11.38
N TYR A 22 10.24 -10.25 11.57
CA TYR A 22 10.29 -11.57 12.19
C TYR A 22 10.26 -12.70 11.16
N GLU A 23 10.48 -12.38 9.88
CA GLU A 23 10.45 -13.33 8.76
C GLU A 23 9.09 -14.02 8.58
N LEU A 24 8.01 -13.36 9.03
CA LEU A 24 6.64 -13.86 8.85
C LEU A 24 5.97 -13.14 7.68
N ASP A 25 5.43 -13.95 6.78
CA ASP A 25 4.57 -13.48 5.69
C ASP A 25 3.28 -12.87 6.23
N TYR A 26 2.90 -11.72 5.68
CA TYR A 26 1.63 -11.08 5.93
C TYR A 26 1.14 -10.32 4.69
N PHE A 27 -0.16 -10.08 4.60
CA PHE A 27 -0.81 -9.27 3.59
C PHE A 27 -1.02 -7.87 4.14
N GLY A 28 -0.35 -6.90 3.52
CA GLY A 28 -0.27 -5.53 4.00
C GLY A 28 -0.06 -4.53 2.87
N VAL A 29 -0.20 -3.25 3.19
CA VAL A 29 0.08 -2.15 2.26
C VAL A 29 1.59 -2.08 2.02
N LYS A 30 2.02 -1.99 0.75
CA LYS A 30 3.42 -1.75 0.41
C LYS A 30 3.83 -0.35 0.85
N ASP A 31 4.86 -0.29 1.68
CA ASP A 31 5.45 0.95 2.14
C ASP A 31 6.98 1.01 1.95
N TRP A 32 7.53 2.22 1.91
CA TRP A 32 8.94 2.55 1.98
C TRP A 32 9.18 3.54 3.12
N ALA A 33 10.36 3.47 3.75
CA ALA A 33 10.74 4.43 4.77
C ALA A 33 11.01 5.83 4.20
N ASP A 34 11.52 5.89 2.97
CA ASP A 34 12.03 7.11 2.33
C ASP A 34 11.42 7.33 0.94
N GLU A 35 11.23 8.60 0.58
CA GLU A 35 10.63 8.96 -0.71
C GLU A 35 11.53 8.59 -1.90
N SER A 36 12.85 8.75 -1.76
CA SER A 36 13.81 8.43 -2.83
C SER A 36 13.73 6.94 -3.18
N ALA A 37 13.76 6.08 -2.16
CA ALA A 37 13.59 4.64 -2.34
C ALA A 37 12.24 4.31 -3.00
N ALA A 38 11.16 4.96 -2.58
CA ALA A 38 9.86 4.77 -3.22
C ALA A 38 9.90 5.13 -4.72
N ARG A 39 10.51 6.26 -5.10
CA ARG A 39 10.60 6.70 -6.50
C ARG A 39 11.48 5.79 -7.35
N GLU A 40 12.59 5.34 -6.81
CA GLU A 40 13.55 4.47 -7.49
C GLU A 40 13.00 3.04 -7.68
N GLU A 41 12.30 2.51 -6.67
CA GLU A 41 11.84 1.12 -6.68
C GLU A 41 10.42 0.94 -7.25
N LYS A 42 9.57 1.98 -7.25
CA LYS A 42 8.15 1.89 -7.64
C LYS A 42 7.98 1.15 -8.96
N ASP A 43 8.65 1.62 -10.01
CA ASP A 43 8.38 1.16 -11.37
C ASP A 43 8.82 -0.30 -11.54
N ALA A 44 9.99 -0.66 -10.99
CA ALA A 44 10.48 -2.03 -10.96
C ALA A 44 9.56 -2.95 -10.13
N PHE A 45 9.08 -2.48 -8.98
CA PHE A 45 8.19 -3.21 -8.09
C PHE A 45 6.83 -3.53 -8.74
N LEU A 46 6.24 -2.54 -9.42
CA LEU A 46 4.98 -2.67 -10.14
C LEU A 46 5.13 -3.57 -11.39
N ALA A 47 6.20 -3.37 -12.17
CA ALA A 47 6.51 -4.18 -13.34
C ALA A 47 6.72 -5.66 -12.97
N GLY A 48 7.47 -5.94 -11.90
CA GLY A 48 7.70 -7.30 -11.41
C GLY A 48 6.43 -8.03 -10.94
N ARG A 49 5.34 -7.30 -10.72
CA ARG A 49 4.02 -7.85 -10.35
C ARG A 49 3.01 -7.86 -11.50
N GLY A 50 3.39 -7.37 -12.68
CA GLY A 50 2.50 -7.31 -13.84
C GLY A 50 1.27 -6.43 -13.62
N VAL A 51 1.41 -5.35 -12.85
CA VAL A 51 0.31 -4.41 -12.57
C VAL A 51 -0.02 -3.62 -13.84
N PRO A 52 -1.22 -3.78 -14.44
CA PRO A 52 -1.53 -3.22 -15.76
C PRO A 52 -1.71 -1.70 -15.75
N ASP A 53 -2.06 -1.13 -14.60
CA ASP A 53 -2.39 0.26 -14.33
C ASP A 53 -1.25 0.98 -13.58
N ALA A 54 0.00 0.54 -13.73
CA ALA A 54 1.16 1.09 -13.03
C ALA A 54 1.28 2.63 -13.03
N PRO A 55 0.95 3.36 -14.13
CA PRO A 55 0.98 4.83 -14.14
C PRO A 55 0.00 5.47 -13.14
N ASP A 56 -1.12 4.81 -12.83
CA ASP A 56 -2.17 5.34 -11.95
C ASP A 56 -1.82 5.15 -10.46
N TRP A 57 -0.81 4.36 -10.15
CA TRP A 57 -0.29 4.20 -8.78
C TRP A 57 0.74 5.29 -8.49
N VAL A 58 0.40 6.25 -7.64
CA VAL A 58 1.28 7.35 -7.25
C VAL A 58 1.87 7.11 -5.85
N ILE A 59 3.04 7.69 -5.59
CA ILE A 59 3.64 7.68 -4.27
C ILE A 59 2.91 8.71 -3.41
N ALA A 60 2.49 8.31 -2.22
CA ALA A 60 1.84 9.18 -1.25
C ALA A 60 2.44 8.98 0.13
N GLU A 61 2.65 10.06 0.86
CA GLU A 61 3.00 10.00 2.28
C GLU A 61 1.80 9.54 3.10
N LEU A 62 2.03 8.65 4.07
CA LEU A 62 1.00 8.18 4.99
C LEU A 62 1.55 8.18 6.42
N GLU A 63 0.74 8.62 7.37
CA GLU A 63 1.11 8.51 8.78
C GLU A 63 1.32 7.05 9.19
N GLU A 64 2.35 6.78 10.00
CA GLU A 64 2.68 5.43 10.45
C GLU A 64 1.50 4.76 11.18
N MET A 65 0.76 5.53 11.99
CA MET A 65 -0.42 5.04 12.69
C MET A 65 -1.55 4.66 11.72
N LYS A 66 -1.73 5.41 10.62
CA LYS A 66 -2.69 5.09 9.57
C LYS A 66 -2.28 3.86 8.77
N LEU A 67 -0.98 3.71 8.46
CA LEU A 67 -0.45 2.50 7.81
C LEU A 67 -0.74 1.25 8.66
N LYS A 68 -0.43 1.30 9.96
CA LYS A 68 -0.74 0.20 10.89
C LYS A 68 -2.23 -0.11 10.92
N MET A 69 -3.08 0.93 10.96
CA MET A 69 -4.53 0.75 10.91
C MET A 69 -4.98 0.07 9.61
N CYS A 70 -4.42 0.46 8.46
CA CYS A 70 -4.71 -0.19 7.17
C CYS A 70 -4.36 -1.68 7.20
N ASN A 71 -3.18 -2.05 7.70
CA ASN A 71 -2.77 -3.45 7.82
C ASN A 71 -3.67 -4.25 8.77
N VAL A 72 -4.11 -3.65 9.90
CA VAL A 72 -5.11 -4.26 10.79
C VAL A 72 -6.44 -4.48 10.07
N LYS A 73 -6.86 -3.51 9.26
CA LYS A 73 -8.11 -3.57 8.50
C LYS A 73 -8.08 -4.58 7.34
N LEU A 74 -6.92 -4.83 6.75
CA LEU A 74 -6.70 -5.90 5.76
C LEU A 74 -6.89 -7.31 6.36
N ARG A 75 -6.66 -7.47 7.67
CA ARG A 75 -6.82 -8.75 8.40
C ARG A 75 -6.02 -9.91 7.81
N ASN A 76 -4.89 -9.62 7.16
CA ASN A 76 -4.07 -10.61 6.47
C ASN A 76 -4.81 -11.35 5.32
N ASP A 77 -5.87 -10.77 4.77
CA ASP A 77 -6.73 -11.40 3.77
C ASP A 77 -6.58 -10.71 2.41
N PRO A 78 -6.12 -11.42 1.37
CA PRO A 78 -5.92 -10.87 0.04
C PRO A 78 -7.21 -10.50 -0.70
N SER A 79 -8.40 -10.87 -0.20
CA SER A 79 -9.67 -10.40 -0.78
C SER A 79 -10.02 -8.98 -0.32
N ASN A 80 -9.44 -8.51 0.79
CA ASN A 80 -9.71 -7.19 1.34
C ASN A 80 -8.90 -6.11 0.61
N ARG A 81 -9.54 -4.97 0.37
CA ARG A 81 -8.93 -3.76 -0.18
C ARG A 81 -9.09 -2.60 0.78
N VAL A 82 -8.10 -1.69 0.81
CA VAL A 82 -8.18 -0.48 1.65
C VAL A 82 -8.07 0.75 0.78
N TYR A 83 -8.81 1.79 1.17
CA TYR A 83 -8.85 3.06 0.48
C TYR A 83 -8.65 4.18 1.52
N VAL A 84 -7.82 5.16 1.18
CA VAL A 84 -7.54 6.31 2.07
C VAL A 84 -7.86 7.61 1.35
N GLY A 85 -8.94 8.26 1.78
CA GLY A 85 -9.39 9.55 1.25
C GLY A 85 -8.39 10.68 1.51
N GLY A 86 -8.55 11.81 0.82
CA GLY A 86 -7.73 13.01 1.01
C GLY A 86 -7.87 13.65 2.40
N ASP A 87 -8.97 13.36 3.10
CA ASP A 87 -9.24 13.72 4.50
C ASP A 87 -8.61 12.75 5.52
N GLY A 88 -7.94 11.69 5.04
CA GLY A 88 -7.38 10.63 5.87
C GLY A 88 -8.38 9.58 6.33
N THR A 89 -9.62 9.60 5.84
CA THR A 89 -10.62 8.57 6.14
C THR A 89 -10.22 7.23 5.53
N ILE A 90 -10.16 6.18 6.36
CA ILE A 90 -9.87 4.82 5.94
C ILE A 90 -11.17 4.07 5.66
N ARG A 91 -11.31 3.52 4.45
CA ARG A 91 -12.40 2.62 4.05
C ARG A 91 -11.83 1.26 3.67
N VAL A 92 -12.63 0.22 3.87
CA VAL A 92 -12.26 -1.16 3.59
C VAL A 92 -13.37 -1.81 2.82
N GLU A 93 -13.03 -2.42 1.70
CA GLU A 93 -13.93 -3.28 0.96
C GLU A 93 -13.54 -4.72 1.25
N LYS A 94 -14.52 -5.48 1.73
CA LYS A 94 -14.37 -6.91 1.98
C LYS A 94 -15.09 -7.63 0.87
N ARG A 95 -14.39 -8.56 0.22
CA ARG A 95 -14.97 -9.39 -0.84
C ARG A 95 -15.14 -10.82 -0.36
#